data_AF-A0A2M8GF59-F1
#
_entry.id   AF-A0A2M8GF59-F1
#
_cell.length_a   1.000
_cell.length_b   1.000
_cell.length_c   1.000
_cell.angle_alpha   90.00
_cell.angle_beta   90.00
_cell.angle_gamma   90.00
#
_symmetry.space_group_name_H-M   'P 1'
#
loop_
_entity.id
_entity.type
_entity.pdbx_description
1 polymer ?
#
loop_
_entity_poly.entity_id
_entity_poly.type
_entity_poly.pdbx_seq_one_letter_code
_entity_poly.pdbx_strand_id
1 'polypeptide(L)' 'MGQYGLHRGGVMDAFNKPDREEWSPIPNCKSYIKNYKDYEIGVIARQKEDGTWLIISCWYRKLY' A
#
# COMPACT_ATOMS: atom_id res chain seq x y z
N MET A 1 -9.90 -11.93 20.60
CA MET A 1 -10.41 -11.03 19.54
C MET A 1 -9.53 -11.21 18.32
N GLY A 2 -10.05 -11.73 17.21
CA GLY A 2 -9.30 -11.84 15.97
C GLY A 2 -9.07 -10.43 15.39
N GLN A 3 -7.82 -10.05 15.13
CA GLN A 3 -7.57 -8.93 14.23
C GLN A 3 -7.94 -9.37 12.83
N TYR A 4 -9.04 -8.83 12.31
CA TYR A 4 -9.43 -9.00 10.92
C TYR A 4 -8.83 -7.85 10.10
N GLY A 5 -8.26 -8.16 8.94
CA GLY A 5 -7.66 -7.18 8.04
C GLY A 5 -6.14 -7.14 8.06
N LEU A 6 -5.58 -6.20 7.30
CA LEU A 6 -4.14 -6.04 7.19
C LEU A 6 -3.54 -5.44 8.47
N HIS A 7 -2.40 -5.98 8.89
CA HIS A 7 -1.68 -5.44 10.04
C HIS A 7 -1.16 -4.02 9.70
N ARG A 8 -1.52 -3.04 10.54
CA ARG A 8 -1.14 -1.63 10.33
C ARG A 8 0.36 -1.46 10.09
N GLY A 9 1.19 -2.22 10.78
CA GLY A 9 2.65 -2.18 10.60
C GLY A 9 3.07 -2.52 9.16
N GLY A 10 2.49 -3.56 8.56
CA GLY A 10 2.83 -3.95 7.19
C GLY A 10 2.34 -2.96 6.14
N VAL A 11 1.16 -2.36 6.37
CA VAL A 11 0.62 -1.28 5.51
C VAL A 11 1.51 -0.04 5.58
N MET A 12 1.90 0.37 6.79
CA MET A 12 2.77 1.54 6.96
C MET A 12 4.18 1.28 6.41
N ASP A 13 4.71 0.06 6.52
CA ASP A 13 6.00 -0.27 5.93
C ASP A 13 5.95 -0.23 4.40
N ALA A 14 4.89 -0.78 3.79
CA ALA A 14 4.68 -0.69 2.35
C ALA A 14 4.54 0.75 1.85
N PHE A 15 3.83 1.60 2.60
CA PHE A 15 3.67 3.00 2.21
C PHE A 15 4.95 3.83 2.37
N ASN A 16 5.71 3.64 3.46
CA ASN A 16 6.88 4.48 3.76
C ASN A 16 8.19 3.96 3.16
N LYS A 17 8.29 2.65 2.89
CA LYS A 17 9.50 1.98 2.40
C LYS A 17 9.16 0.93 1.33
N PRO A 18 8.47 1.32 0.25
CA PRO A 18 8.11 0.39 -0.81
C PRO A 18 9.37 -0.21 -1.46
N ASP A 19 9.25 -1.44 -1.95
CA ASP A 19 10.25 -2.01 -2.85
C ASP A 19 10.00 -1.57 -4.30
N ARG A 20 8.74 -1.25 -4.62
CA ARG A 20 8.34 -0.69 -5.92
C ARG A 20 7.23 0.34 -5.80
N GLU A 21 7.31 1.36 -6.65
CA GLU A 21 6.26 2.35 -6.86
C GLU A 21 5.77 2.27 -8.31
N GLU A 22 4.46 2.21 -8.49
CA GLU A 22 3.85 2.12 -9.81
C GLU A 22 2.64 3.05 -9.91
N TRP A 23 2.33 3.54 -11.11
CA TRP A 23 1.11 4.30 -11.32
C TRP A 23 -0.11 3.39 -11.15
N SER A 24 -1.06 3.84 -10.32
CA SER A 24 -2.32 3.13 -10.16
C SER A 24 -3.20 3.36 -11.40
N PRO A 25 -4.09 2.41 -11.76
CA PRO A 25 -5.15 2.69 -12.73
C PRO A 25 -6.11 3.80 -12.26
N ILE A 26 -6.10 4.15 -10.97
CA ILE A 26 -6.84 5.29 -10.43
C ILE A 26 -6.07 6.59 -10.74
N PRO A 27 -6.70 7.58 -11.39
CA PRO A 27 -6.04 8.83 -11.76
C PRO A 27 -5.37 9.53 -10.57
N ASN A 28 -4.17 10.05 -10.80
CA ASN A 28 -3.35 10.78 -9.80
C ASN A 28 -3.02 9.96 -8.54
N CYS A 29 -3.07 8.63 -8.61
CA CYS A 29 -2.71 7.75 -7.50
C CYS A 29 -1.50 6.90 -7.86
N LYS A 30 -0.67 6.61 -6.86
CA LYS A 30 0.43 5.66 -6.95
C LYS A 30 0.18 4.46 -6.04
N SER A 31 0.66 3.31 -6.48
CA SER A 31 0.72 2.08 -5.71
C SER A 31 2.12 1.95 -5.10
N TYR A 32 2.18 1.86 -3.78
CA TYR A 32 3.38 1.64 -2.98
C TYR A 32 3.38 0.18 -2.52
N ILE A 33 4.30 -0.63 -3.01
CA ILE A 33 4.23 -2.08 -2.83
C ILE A 33 5.49 -2.61 -2.16
N LYS A 34 5.27 -3.42 -1.13
CA LYS A 34 6.29 -4.17 -0.41
C LYS A 34 6.18 -5.64 -0.73
N ASN A 35 7.30 -6.24 -1.08
CA ASN A 35 7.41 -7.66 -1.35
C ASN A 35 7.97 -8.35 -0.11
N TYR A 36 7.26 -9.37 0.33
CA TYR A 36 7.74 -10.33 1.30
C TYR A 36 7.96 -11.65 0.58
N LYS A 37 8.56 -12.62 1.28
CA LYS A 37 8.93 -13.91 0.69
C LYS A 37 7.75 -14.60 -0.01
N ASP A 38 6.58 -14.61 0.62
CA ASP A 38 5.43 -15.40 0.17
C ASP A 38 4.19 -14.54 -0.19
N TYR A 39 4.28 -13.22 -0.01
CA TYR A 39 3.16 -12.30 -0.22
C TYR A 39 3.63 -10.87 -0.47
N GLU A 40 2.71 -10.03 -0.91
CA GLU A 40 2.91 -8.60 -1.09
C GLU A 40 1.82 -7.82 -0.37
N ILE A 41 2.19 -6.64 0.12
CA ILE A 41 1.24 -5.63 0.59
C ILE A 41 1.38 -4.42 -0.31
N GLY A 42 0.26 -3.93 -0.83
CA GLY A 42 0.21 -2.71 -1.61
C GLY A 42 -0.71 -1.66 -1.02
N VAL A 43 -0.31 -0.40 -1.16
CA VAL A 43 -1.06 0.77 -0.71
C VAL A 43 -1.26 1.70 -1.90
N ILE A 44 -2.51 1.97 -2.26
CA ILE A 44 -2.83 2.98 -3.27
C ILE A 44 -3.06 4.30 -2.55
N ALA A 45 -2.26 5.31 -2.87
CA ALA A 45 -2.32 6.61 -2.23
C ALA A 45 -2.17 7.75 -3.23
N ARG A 46 -2.70 8.91 -2.86
CA ARG A 46 -2.55 10.17 -3.58
C ARG A 46 -2.12 11.26 -2.61
N GLN A 47 -1.15 12.08 -3.03
CA GLN A 47 -0.83 13.31 -2.32
C GLN A 47 -1.74 14.44 -2.85
N LYS A 48 -2.34 15.19 -1.92
CA LYS A 48 -3.09 16.41 -2.23
C LYS A 48 -2.13 17.58 -2.42
N GLU A 49 -2.66 18.68 -2.96
CA GLU A 49 -1.91 19.92 -3.20
C GLU A 49 -1.37 20.55 -1.90
N ASP A 50 -2.07 20.34 -0.78
CA ASP A 50 -1.66 20.78 0.56
C ASP A 50 -0.58 19.89 1.21
N GLY A 51 -0.09 18.87 0.50
CA GLY A 51 0.89 17.90 1.00
C GLY A 51 0.31 16.76 1.82
N THR A 52 -0.99 16.76 2.12
CA THR A 52 -1.67 15.67 2.84
C THR A 52 -1.76 14.42 1.99
N TRP A 53 -1.54 13.26 2.59
CA TRP A 53 -1.71 11.96 1.94
C TRP A 53 -3.10 11.39 2.17
N LEU A 54 -3.74 10.98 1.08
CA LEU A 54 -4.99 10.24 1.09
C LEU A 54 -4.72 8.79 0.71
N ILE A 55 -5.00 7.87 1.64
CA ILE A 55 -4.95 6.43 1.39
C ILE A 55 -6.29 6.01 0.79
N ILE A 56 -6.27 5.45 -0.41
CA ILE A 56 -7.47 5.06 -1.15
C ILE A 56 -7.80 3.59 -0.88
N SER A 57 -6.78 2.73 -0.93
CA SER A 57 -6.96 1.29 -0.74
C SER A 57 -5.67 0.64 -0.24
N CYS A 58 -5.82 -0.42 0.56
CA CYS A 58 -4.75 -1.29 0.98
C CYS A 58 -5.12 -2.72 0.60
N TRP A 59 -4.17 -3.46 0.03
CA TRP A 59 -4.42 -4.82 -0.44
C TRP A 59 -3.27 -5.76 -0.08
N TYR A 60 -3.60 -7.05 -0.07
CA TYR A 60 -2.70 -8.16 0.17
C TYR A 60 -2.79 -9.14 -0.99
N ARG A 61 -1.64 -9.60 -1.49
CA ARG A 61 -1.58 -10.62 -2.54
C ARG A 61 -0.62 -11.71 -2.11
N LYS A 62 -1.10 -12.95 -1.98
CA LYS A 62 -0.22 -14.11 -1.83
C LYS A 62 0.44 -14.40 -3.19
N LEU A 63 1.75 -14.65 -3.21
CA LEU A 63 2.48 -14.86 -4.46
C LEU A 63 2.48 -16.34 -4.89
N TYR A 64 2.41 -17.26 -3.92
CA TYR A 64 2.42 -18.71 -4.10
C TYR A 64 1.61 -19.39 -2.99
#